data_AF-A0A2A2PXJ5-F1
#
_entry.id   AF-A0A2A2PXJ5-F1
#
_cell.length_a   1.000
_cell.length_b   1.000
_cell.length_c   1.000
_cell.angle_alpha   90.00
_cell.angle_beta   90.00
_cell.angle_gamma   90.00
#
_symmetry.space_group_name_H-M   'P 1'
#
loop_
_entity.id
_entity.type
_entity.pdbx_description
1 polymer ?
#
loop_
_entity_poly.entity_id
_entity_poly.type
_entity_poly.pdbx_seq_one_letter_code
_entity_poly.pdbx_strand_id
1 'polypeptide(L)' 'MLFRSLCRHAEIGSNSYLIDTGKARVVLDAGLHPKHDGLEGLPRYDLLKDGSVDSVVVTH' A
#
# COMPACT_ATOMS: atom_id res chain seq x y z
N MET A 1 -1.02 15.72 -7.78
CA MET A 1 -1.60 14.37 -7.68
C MET A 1 -0.48 13.37 -7.88
N LEU A 2 -0.26 12.49 -6.90
CA LEU A 2 0.76 11.46 -6.90
C LEU A 2 0.08 10.10 -6.79
N PHE A 3 0.49 9.17 -7.65
CA PHE A 3 0.17 7.76 -7.55
C PHE A 3 1.46 7.00 -7.30
N ARG A 4 1.50 6.17 -6.25
CA ARG A 4 2.70 5.43 -5.87
C ARG A 4 2.34 3.99 -5.53
N SER A 5 3.04 3.04 -6.14
CA SER A 5 2.98 1.64 -5.72
C SER A 5 3.64 1.47 -4.35
N LEU A 6 2.97 0.75 -3.46
CA LEU A 6 3.51 0.27 -2.20
C LEU A 6 3.87 -1.23 -2.28
N CYS A 7 3.69 -1.88 -3.44
CA CYS A 7 4.13 -3.26 -3.62
C CYS A 7 5.66 -3.35 -3.42
N ARG A 8 6.10 -4.29 -2.59
CA ARG A 8 7.53 -4.52 -2.33
C ARG A 8 8.26 -5.05 -3.57
N HIS A 9 7.59 -5.91 -4.33
CA HIS A 9 8.11 -6.55 -5.52
C HIS A 9 7.31 -6.12 -6.75
N ALA A 10 7.98 -6.04 -7.91
CA ALA A 10 7.33 -5.77 -9.20
C ALA A 10 6.68 -7.05 -9.77
N GLU A 11 5.84 -7.71 -8.97
CA GLU A 11 5.14 -8.95 -9.32
C GLU A 11 3.70 -8.95 -8.75
N ILE A 12 2.95 -10.02 -9.00
CA ILE A 12 1.59 -10.20 -8.46
C ILE A 12 1.67 -10.69 -7.01
N GLY A 13 1.08 -9.91 -6.11
CA GLY A 13 1.01 -10.20 -4.68
C GLY A 13 1.26 -8.95 -3.87
N SER A 14 0.69 -8.86 -2.66
CA SER A 14 0.84 -7.67 -1.81
C SER A 14 0.36 -6.36 -2.47
N ASN A 15 -0.74 -6.40 -3.22
CA ASN A 15 -1.30 -5.21 -3.87
C ASN A 15 -1.60 -4.12 -2.84
N SER A 16 -0.99 -2.96 -3.03
CA SER A 16 -1.28 -1.76 -2.26
C SER A 16 -0.73 -0.52 -2.98
N TYR A 17 -1.51 0.56 -3.00
CA TYR A 17 -1.17 1.78 -3.74
C TYR A 17 -1.57 3.03 -2.96
N LEU A 18 -0.69 4.03 -2.92
CA LEU A 18 -1.00 5.35 -2.38
C LEU A 18 -1.48 6.28 -3.50
N ILE A 19 -2.64 6.89 -3.28
CA ILE A 19 -3.13 8.06 -4.02
C ILE A 19 -3.04 9.27 -3.10
N ASP A 20 -2.19 10.23 -3.45
CA ASP A 20 -2.07 11.51 -2.76
C ASP A 20 -2.53 12.64 -3.68
N THR A 21 -3.66 13.25 -3.31
CA THR A 21 -4.26 14.37 -4.06
C THR A 21 -3.74 15.73 -3.62
N GLY A 22 -2.93 15.80 -2.57
CA GLY A 22 -2.56 17.01 -1.83
C GLY A 22 -3.61 17.46 -0.81
N LYS A 23 -4.84 16.95 -0.88
CA LYS A 23 -5.93 17.21 0.09
C LYS A 23 -6.29 15.97 0.91
N ALA A 24 -6.08 14.80 0.34
CA ALA A 24 -6.36 13.50 0.92
C ALA A 24 -5.34 12.47 0.42
N ARG A 25 -5.01 11.55 1.31
CA ARG A 25 -4.17 10.37 1.11
C ARG A 25 -5.01 9.12 1.30
N VAL A 26 -5.15 8.37 0.22
CA VAL A 26 -5.93 7.13 0.19
C VAL A 26 -5.00 5.97 -0.14
N VAL A 27 -5.08 4.90 0.64
CA VAL A 27 -4.45 3.62 0.29
C VAL A 27 -5.50 2.72 -0.37
N LEU A 28 -5.20 2.23 -1.56
CA LEU A 28 -5.97 1.19 -2.24
C LEU A 28 -5.31 -0.16 -1.96
N ASP A 29 -6.09 -1.09 -1.42
CA ASP A 29 -5.70 -2.44 -1.00
C ASP A 29 -4.59 -2.53 0.06
N ALA A 30 -4.59 -3.66 0.75
CA ALA A 30 -3.65 -4.00 1.82
C ALA A 30 -3.31 -5.50 1.79
N GLY A 31 -3.06 -6.03 0.58
CA GLY A 31 -2.84 -7.46 0.39
C GLY A 31 -1.52 -7.95 1.02
N LEU A 32 -1.47 -9.23 1.38
CA LEU A 32 -0.24 -9.93 1.74
C LEU A 32 0.34 -10.65 0.51
N HIS A 33 1.66 -10.74 0.40
CA HIS A 33 2.30 -11.53 -0.64
C HIS A 33 2.24 -13.03 -0.31
N PRO A 34 1.62 -13.89 -1.14
CA PRO A 34 1.39 -15.29 -0.78
C PRO A 34 2.65 -16.16 -0.72
N LYS A 35 3.77 -15.69 -1.31
CA LYS A 35 5.06 -16.40 -1.33
C LYS A 35 6.05 -15.92 -0.25
N HIS A 36 5.68 -14.94 0.57
CA HIS A 36 6.58 -14.37 1.58
C HIS A 36 5.89 -14.31 2.93
N ASP A 37 6.61 -14.75 3.96
CA ASP A 37 6.12 -14.78 5.33
C ASP A 37 6.46 -13.49 6.09
N GLY A 38 5.62 -13.20 7.09
CA GLY A 38 5.84 -12.09 8.02
C GLY A 38 5.92 -10.73 7.33
N LEU A 39 6.86 -9.90 7.77
CA LEU A 39 7.01 -8.51 7.29
C LEU A 39 7.42 -8.41 5.82
N GLU A 40 8.06 -9.44 5.27
CA GLU A 40 8.44 -9.47 3.84
C GLU A 40 7.22 -9.67 2.93
N GLY A 41 6.13 -10.23 3.47
CA GLY A 41 4.87 -10.32 2.76
C GLY A 41 4.07 -9.02 2.72
N LEU A 42 4.42 -8.03 3.54
CA LEU A 42 3.66 -6.79 3.66
C LEU A 42 4.03 -5.77 2.55
N PRO A 43 3.08 -4.90 2.17
CA PRO A 43 3.40 -3.70 1.42
C PRO A 43 4.41 -2.82 2.14
N ARG A 44 5.03 -1.91 1.39
CA ARG A 44 6.03 -0.96 1.86
C ARG A 44 5.41 0.19 2.65
N TYR A 45 4.72 -0.13 3.75
CA TYR A 45 4.14 0.87 4.66
C TYR A 45 5.21 1.69 5.40
N ASP A 46 6.46 1.22 5.43
CA ASP A 46 7.63 2.00 5.88
C ASP A 46 7.86 3.28 5.07
N LEU A 47 7.26 3.40 3.87
CA LEU A 47 7.29 4.59 3.04
C LEU A 47 6.23 5.63 3.43
N LEU A 48 5.33 5.28 4.35
CA LEU A 48 4.27 6.14 4.84
C LEU A 48 4.61 6.62 6.26
N LYS A 49 4.19 7.84 6.57
CA LYS A 49 4.26 8.33 7.95
C LYS A 49 3.06 7.80 8.73
N ASP A 50 3.28 7.38 9.97
CA ASP A 50 2.22 6.98 10.89
C ASP A 50 1.11 8.05 10.97
N GLY A 51 -0.14 7.59 10.85
CA GLY A 51 -1.33 8.46 10.88
C GLY A 51 -1.49 9.41 9.68
N SER A 52 -0.69 9.25 8.61
CA SER A 52 -0.76 10.14 7.44
C SER A 52 -1.74 9.73 6.33
N VAL A 53 -2.40 8.58 6.49
CA VAL A 53 -3.42 8.08 5.54
C VAL A 53 -4.80 8.41 6.10
N ASP A 54 -5.63 9.02 5.26
CA ASP A 54 -6.98 9.44 5.65
C ASP A 54 -8.00 8.30 5.50
N SER A 55 -7.79 7.40 4.53
CA SER A 55 -8.65 6.24 4.33
C SER A 55 -7.94 5.09 3.63
N VAL A 56 -8.46 3.88 3.87
CA VAL A 56 -8.04 2.64 3.20
C VAL A 56 -9.25 2.03 2.53
N VAL A 57 -9.12 1.67 1.25
CA VAL A 57 -10.16 0.98 0.48
C VAL A 57 -9.66 -0.40 0.11
N VAL A 58 -10.33 -1.45 0.59
CA VAL A 58 -10.03 -2.84 0.23
C VAL A 58 -11.04 -3.28 -0.82
N THR A 59 -10.55 -3.76 -1.96
CA THR A 59 -11.38 -4.08 -3.12
C THR A 59 -12.12 -5.42 -2.97
N HIS A 60 -11.42 -6.50 -2.59
CA HIS A 60 -11.95 -7.85 -2.42
C HIS A 60 -11.02 -8.75 -1.60
#